data_AF-A0A1D3TNF5-F1
#
_entry.id   AF-A0A1D3TNF5-F1
#
_cell.length_a   1.000
_cell.length_b   1.000
_cell.length_c   1.000
_cell.angle_alpha   90.00
_cell.angle_beta   90.00
_cell.angle_gamma   90.00
#
_symmetry.space_group_name_H-M   'P 1'
#
loop_
_entity.id
_entity.type
_entity.pdbx_description
1 polymer ?
#
loop_
_entity_poly.entity_id
_entity_poly.type
_entity_poly.pdbx_seq_one_letter_code
_entity_poly.pdbx_strand_id
1 'polypeptide(L)'
;MDDEIRSFVKDVISCSTIMRCADQLVKFADRILYTGNCAEILDYFYEELYMQFLKYERPLEFVVKGERNPRYRVVGEDAMGWILAKSIPHFSTPEDTLKAIKLSGQKMLAEFSEEDGEIIKPADIRYIMDILDREHDFSKQVFCDSPATICIINAKHKNSYGFQTVHRYYQGRINICIWLYQIYGGGQDYEVNCESVFLHELGHALLTRFCENAPAHIPEELIPVLASSYPGFATISEHDKIEGFVEMLVVGMMSGTELEKYNPFEKIKPDIQKRCCDMFQHVIQEIKEQNMQKLIKGRNRN
;
A
#
# COMPACT_ATOMS: atom_id res chain seq x y z
N MET A 1 -1.59 -31.51 -17.08
CA MET A 1 -0.99 -31.38 -15.73
C MET A 1 -1.57 -32.35 -14.70
N ASP A 2 -0.68 -32.96 -13.90
CA ASP A 2 -0.95 -33.91 -12.80
C ASP A 2 -1.73 -33.27 -11.63
N ASP A 3 -2.60 -34.04 -10.98
CA ASP A 3 -3.38 -33.62 -9.81
C ASP A 3 -2.48 -33.24 -8.62
N GLU A 4 -1.33 -33.90 -8.48
CA GLU A 4 -0.36 -33.57 -7.42
C GLU A 4 0.20 -32.15 -7.61
N ILE A 5 0.51 -31.77 -8.86
CA ILE A 5 1.02 -30.43 -9.18
C ILE A 5 -0.06 -29.38 -8.99
N ARG A 6 -1.32 -29.69 -9.36
CA ARG A 6 -2.46 -28.79 -9.13
C ARG A 6 -2.71 -28.56 -7.64
N SER A 7 -2.62 -29.61 -6.83
CA SER A 7 -2.74 -29.50 -5.36
C SER A 7 -1.63 -28.64 -4.80
N PHE A 8 -0.39 -28.86 -5.25
CA PHE A 8 0.75 -28.11 -4.77
C PHE A 8 0.68 -26.62 -5.11
N VAL A 9 0.24 -26.25 -6.32
CA VAL A 9 -0.02 -24.85 -6.69
C VAL A 9 -1.06 -24.22 -5.77
N LYS A 10 -2.15 -24.94 -5.47
CA LYS A 10 -3.18 -24.43 -4.54
C LYS A 10 -2.62 -24.23 -3.13
N ASP A 11 -1.78 -25.14 -2.65
CA ASP A 11 -1.16 -25.03 -1.33
C ASP A 11 -0.24 -23.81 -1.21
N VAL A 12 0.50 -23.48 -2.27
CA VAL A 12 1.34 -22.25 -2.34
C VAL A 12 0.45 -21.01 -2.22
N ILE A 13 -0.66 -21.00 -2.96
CA ILE A 13 -1.56 -19.83 -3.08
C ILE A 13 -2.42 -19.64 -1.81
N SER A 14 -2.81 -20.73 -1.14
CA SER A 14 -3.65 -20.69 0.07
C SER A 14 -2.85 -20.54 1.37
N CYS A 15 -1.61 -20.06 1.32
CA CYS A 15 -0.78 -19.87 2.50
C CYS A 15 -1.33 -18.73 3.37
N SER A 16 -1.59 -19.03 4.65
CA SER A 16 -2.13 -18.06 5.62
C SER A 16 -1.07 -17.19 6.29
N THR A 17 0.22 -17.51 6.15
CA THR A 17 1.33 -16.74 6.75
C THR A 17 2.41 -16.46 5.73
N ILE A 18 3.11 -15.32 5.90
CA ILE A 18 4.19 -14.92 4.99
C ILE A 18 5.36 -15.91 5.00
N MET A 19 5.71 -16.46 6.17
CA MET A 19 6.83 -17.39 6.29
C MET A 19 6.54 -18.70 5.57
N ARG A 20 5.32 -19.24 5.73
CA ARG A 20 4.92 -20.46 5.00
C ARG A 20 4.83 -20.18 3.51
N CYS A 21 4.24 -19.06 3.11
CA CYS A 21 4.15 -18.65 1.72
C CYS A 21 5.55 -18.57 1.07
N ALA A 22 6.50 -17.92 1.74
CA ALA A 22 7.86 -17.74 1.27
C ALA A 22 8.60 -19.09 1.09
N ASP A 23 8.50 -19.98 2.08
CA ASP A 23 9.03 -21.35 1.99
C ASP A 23 8.39 -22.15 0.84
N GLN A 24 7.07 -22.05 0.66
CA GLN A 24 6.36 -22.72 -0.42
C GLN A 24 6.75 -22.18 -1.81
N LEU A 25 7.00 -20.88 -1.97
CA LEU A 25 7.50 -20.32 -3.24
C LEU A 25 8.88 -20.88 -3.60
N VAL A 26 9.78 -20.99 -2.62
CA VAL A 26 11.12 -21.57 -2.84
C VAL A 26 11.00 -23.02 -3.27
N LYS A 27 10.22 -23.83 -2.54
CA LYS A 27 9.96 -25.24 -2.88
C LYS A 27 9.28 -25.38 -4.23
N PHE A 28 8.35 -24.49 -4.55
CA PHE A 28 7.66 -24.46 -5.84
C PHE A 28 8.63 -24.25 -6.97
N ALA A 29 9.44 -23.19 -6.90
CA ALA A 29 10.43 -22.91 -7.92
C ALA A 29 11.43 -24.06 -8.11
N ASP A 30 11.97 -24.62 -7.03
CA ASP A 30 12.93 -25.72 -7.07
C ASP A 30 12.34 -27.00 -7.68
N ARG A 31 11.08 -27.30 -7.35
CA ARG A 31 10.39 -28.47 -7.89
C ARG A 31 10.11 -28.33 -9.38
N ILE A 32 9.67 -27.15 -9.83
CA ILE A 32 9.20 -26.95 -11.21
C ILE A 32 10.34 -26.69 -12.19
N LEU A 33 11.46 -26.08 -11.76
CA LEU A 33 12.58 -25.69 -12.64
C LEU A 33 13.13 -26.85 -13.49
N TYR A 34 13.07 -28.08 -12.97
CA TYR A 34 13.61 -29.27 -13.63
C TYR A 34 12.53 -30.15 -14.27
N THR A 35 11.29 -29.68 -14.33
CA THR A 35 10.20 -30.38 -15.02
C THR A 35 10.14 -29.99 -16.49
N GLY A 36 9.83 -30.95 -17.36
CA GLY A 36 9.70 -30.69 -18.80
C GLY A 36 8.49 -29.81 -19.19
N ASN A 37 7.57 -29.53 -18.25
CA ASN A 37 6.31 -28.82 -18.48
C ASN A 37 6.22 -27.49 -17.70
N CYS A 38 7.36 -26.86 -17.39
CA CYS A 38 7.42 -25.66 -16.56
C CYS A 38 6.51 -24.51 -17.04
N ALA A 39 6.37 -24.33 -18.36
CA ALA A 39 5.48 -23.31 -18.95
C ALA A 39 4.00 -23.53 -18.59
N GLU A 40 3.47 -24.74 -18.82
CA GLU A 40 2.06 -25.09 -18.52
C GLU A 40 1.75 -24.90 -17.02
N ILE A 41 2.70 -25.25 -16.17
CA ILE A 41 2.54 -25.15 -14.71
C ILE A 41 2.54 -23.70 -14.25
N LEU A 42 3.42 -22.86 -14.81
CA LEU A 42 3.43 -21.42 -14.53
C LEU A 42 2.15 -20.74 -15.02
N ASP A 43 1.68 -21.07 -16.22
CA ASP A 43 0.45 -20.51 -16.76
C ASP A 43 -0.72 -20.78 -15.81
N TYR A 44 -0.84 -22.01 -15.32
CA TYR A 44 -1.84 -22.36 -14.32
C TYR A 44 -1.64 -21.68 -12.97
N PHE A 45 -0.40 -21.56 -12.48
CA PHE A 45 -0.10 -20.82 -11.25
C PHE A 45 -0.58 -19.37 -11.33
N TYR A 46 -0.31 -18.68 -12.44
CA TYR A 46 -0.78 -17.31 -12.66
C TYR A 46 -2.29 -17.23 -12.88
N GLU A 47 -2.89 -18.19 -13.59
CA GLU A 47 -4.34 -18.26 -13.76
C GLU A 47 -5.05 -18.41 -12.41
N GLU A 48 -4.56 -19.28 -11.53
CA GLU A 48 -5.11 -19.45 -10.19
C GLU A 48 -4.97 -18.17 -9.33
N LEU A 49 -3.80 -17.52 -9.33
CA LEU A 49 -3.61 -16.23 -8.66
C LEU A 49 -4.60 -15.17 -9.18
N TYR A 50 -4.75 -15.08 -10.50
CA TYR A 50 -5.68 -14.14 -11.12
C TYR A 50 -7.12 -14.45 -10.74
N MET A 51 -7.54 -15.71 -10.86
CA MET A 51 -8.92 -16.14 -10.64
C MET A 51 -9.36 -15.98 -9.18
N GLN A 52 -8.45 -16.19 -8.23
CA GLN A 52 -8.73 -16.10 -6.80
C GLN A 52 -8.70 -14.65 -6.29
N PHE A 53 -7.72 -13.84 -6.70
CA PHE A 53 -7.50 -12.52 -6.08
C PHE A 53 -7.81 -11.34 -7.02
N LEU A 54 -7.42 -11.40 -8.30
CA LEU A 54 -7.44 -10.24 -9.19
C LEU A 54 -8.69 -10.15 -10.07
N LYS A 55 -9.44 -11.25 -10.25
CA LYS A 55 -10.65 -11.30 -11.10
C LYS A 55 -11.68 -10.23 -10.74
N TYR A 56 -11.74 -9.85 -9.46
CA TYR A 56 -12.69 -8.88 -8.91
C TYR A 56 -12.17 -7.44 -8.86
N GLU A 57 -10.98 -7.15 -9.40
CA GLU A 57 -10.46 -5.77 -9.54
C GLU A 57 -11.12 -4.99 -10.69
N ARG A 58 -12.17 -5.55 -11.32
CA ARG A 58 -13.02 -4.82 -12.27
C ARG A 58 -13.83 -3.73 -11.54
N PRO A 59 -14.12 -2.60 -12.22
CA PRO A 59 -14.45 -1.32 -11.57
C PRO A 59 -15.74 -1.42 -10.76
N LEU A 60 -15.79 -0.77 -9.58
CA LEU A 60 -16.94 -0.29 -8.76
C LEU A 60 -18.26 -1.11 -8.64
N GLU A 61 -18.41 -2.20 -9.37
CA GLU A 61 -19.60 -3.04 -9.48
C GLU A 61 -19.56 -4.20 -8.49
N PHE A 62 -18.38 -4.49 -7.93
CA PHE A 62 -18.24 -5.43 -6.83
C PHE A 62 -18.05 -4.67 -5.53
N VAL A 63 -19.17 -4.24 -4.95
CA VAL A 63 -19.25 -4.10 -3.50
C VAL A 63 -18.91 -5.48 -2.94
N VAL A 64 -17.73 -5.64 -2.36
CA VAL A 64 -17.44 -6.83 -1.56
C VAL A 64 -18.54 -6.90 -0.53
N LYS A 65 -19.21 -8.04 -0.47
CA LYS A 65 -20.32 -8.27 0.46
C LYS A 65 -19.82 -8.01 1.88
N GLY A 66 -20.18 -6.85 2.46
CA GLY A 66 -19.74 -6.42 3.79
C GLY A 66 -18.86 -5.16 3.85
N GLU A 67 -18.32 -4.66 2.74
CA GLU A 67 -17.59 -3.38 2.73
C GLU A 67 -18.54 -2.20 2.56
N ARG A 68 -18.39 -1.18 3.42
CA ARG A 68 -19.26 0.00 3.46
C ARG A 68 -18.92 1.04 2.38
N ASN A 69 -17.67 1.08 1.92
CA ASN A 69 -17.20 2.07 0.95
C ASN A 69 -16.60 1.35 -0.29
N PRO A 70 -17.09 1.62 -1.51
CA PRO A 70 -16.58 0.98 -2.73
C PRO A 70 -15.20 1.50 -3.17
N ARG A 71 -14.60 2.47 -2.46
CA ARG A 71 -13.32 3.12 -2.81
C ARG A 71 -12.10 2.50 -2.16
N TYR A 72 -12.27 1.58 -1.21
CA TYR A 72 -11.17 0.81 -0.66
C TYR A 72 -11.66 -0.54 -0.15
N ARG A 73 -10.72 -1.45 0.08
CA ARG A 73 -10.95 -2.77 0.70
C ARG A 73 -9.93 -2.99 1.78
N VAL A 74 -10.36 -3.59 2.89
CA VAL A 74 -9.45 -4.08 3.93
C VAL A 74 -9.33 -5.60 3.82
N VAL A 75 -8.11 -6.10 3.62
CA VAL A 75 -7.79 -7.53 3.46
C VAL A 75 -6.94 -7.98 4.64
N GLY A 76 -7.45 -8.92 5.44
CA GLY A 76 -6.72 -9.54 6.54
C GLY A 76 -6.26 -10.96 6.21
N GLU A 77 -7.17 -11.93 6.34
CA GLU A 77 -6.86 -13.37 6.20
C GLU A 77 -6.26 -13.75 4.83
N ASP A 78 -6.71 -13.09 3.76
CA ASP A 78 -6.27 -13.36 2.39
C ASP A 78 -5.09 -12.47 1.92
N ALA A 79 -4.51 -11.64 2.80
CA ALA A 79 -3.53 -10.63 2.40
C ALA A 79 -2.33 -11.23 1.65
N MET A 80 -1.93 -12.46 2.01
CA MET A 80 -0.84 -13.17 1.34
C MET A 80 -1.11 -13.48 -0.13
N GLY A 81 -2.32 -13.94 -0.46
CA GLY A 81 -2.70 -14.18 -1.85
C GLY A 81 -2.68 -12.91 -2.69
N TRP A 82 -3.05 -11.77 -2.08
CA TRP A 82 -2.94 -10.45 -2.69
C TRP A 82 -1.49 -10.01 -2.91
N ILE A 83 -0.59 -10.22 -1.95
CA ILE A 83 0.85 -9.98 -2.13
C ILE A 83 1.37 -10.80 -3.30
N LEU A 84 1.07 -12.10 -3.33
CA LEU A 84 1.53 -13.00 -4.38
C LEU A 84 1.07 -12.52 -5.76
N ALA A 85 -0.22 -12.25 -5.89
CA ALA A 85 -0.81 -11.86 -7.17
C ALA A 85 -0.27 -10.51 -7.69
N LYS A 86 0.20 -9.62 -6.80
CA LYS A 86 0.69 -8.28 -7.15
C LYS A 86 2.21 -8.15 -7.24
N SER A 87 2.95 -9.04 -6.59
CA SER A 87 4.40 -8.90 -6.39
C SER A 87 5.23 -10.01 -7.06
N ILE A 88 4.61 -11.09 -7.49
CA ILE A 88 5.33 -12.17 -8.18
C ILE A 88 5.62 -11.79 -9.64
N PRO A 89 6.89 -11.81 -10.07
CA PRO A 89 7.27 -11.30 -11.38
C PRO A 89 7.05 -12.32 -12.49
N HIS A 90 6.48 -11.85 -13.61
CA HIS A 90 6.28 -12.65 -14.82
C HIS A 90 7.32 -12.25 -15.88
N PHE A 91 8.17 -13.20 -16.31
CA PHE A 91 9.20 -12.97 -17.32
C PHE A 91 8.89 -13.70 -18.64
N SER A 92 9.65 -13.37 -19.68
CA SER A 92 9.47 -13.96 -21.01
C SER A 92 9.81 -15.45 -21.09
N THR A 93 10.62 -15.98 -20.17
CA THR A 93 10.95 -17.41 -20.10
C THR A 93 10.43 -18.04 -18.79
N PRO A 94 9.98 -19.31 -18.83
CA PRO A 94 9.60 -20.05 -17.62
C PRO A 94 10.74 -20.16 -16.61
N GLU A 95 11.97 -20.40 -17.07
CA GLU A 95 13.12 -20.58 -16.19
C GLU A 95 13.46 -19.30 -15.42
N ASP A 96 13.48 -18.15 -16.09
CA ASP A 96 13.76 -16.87 -15.43
C ASP A 96 12.63 -16.48 -14.47
N THR A 97 11.38 -16.79 -14.84
CA THR A 97 10.23 -16.62 -13.96
C THR A 97 10.37 -17.44 -12.68
N LEU A 98 10.73 -18.72 -12.77
CA LEU A 98 10.92 -19.59 -11.61
C LEU A 98 12.10 -19.15 -10.74
N LYS A 99 13.23 -18.76 -11.35
CA LYS A 99 14.38 -18.19 -10.62
C LYS A 99 13.98 -16.94 -9.84
N ALA A 100 13.16 -16.08 -10.44
CA ALA A 100 12.69 -14.87 -9.80
C ALA A 100 11.67 -15.16 -8.68
N ILE A 101 10.75 -16.10 -8.87
CA ILE A 101 9.84 -16.60 -7.82
C ILE A 101 10.65 -17.12 -6.62
N LYS A 102 11.68 -17.94 -6.88
CA LYS A 102 12.58 -18.44 -5.84
C LYS A 102 13.24 -17.31 -5.08
N LEU A 103 13.80 -16.33 -5.80
CA LEU A 103 14.46 -15.18 -5.21
C LEU A 103 13.49 -14.34 -4.36
N SER A 104 12.25 -14.16 -4.80
CA SER A 104 11.21 -13.47 -4.02
C SER A 104 10.91 -14.22 -2.71
N GLY A 105 10.74 -15.55 -2.75
CA GLY A 105 10.58 -16.36 -1.55
C GLY A 105 11.78 -16.26 -0.59
N GLN A 106 13.00 -16.30 -1.13
CA GLN A 106 14.22 -16.13 -0.32
C GLN A 106 14.33 -14.75 0.33
N LYS A 107 13.95 -13.68 -0.38
CA LYS A 107 13.90 -12.33 0.19
C LYS A 107 12.88 -12.23 1.30
N MET A 108 11.67 -12.75 1.09
CA MET A 108 10.64 -12.79 2.13
C MET A 108 11.13 -13.51 3.40
N LEU A 109 11.80 -14.66 3.26
CA LEU A 109 12.39 -15.37 4.41
C LEU A 109 13.49 -14.57 5.14
N ALA A 110 14.20 -13.69 4.44
CA ALA A 110 15.27 -12.87 5.02
C ALA A 110 14.76 -11.56 5.65
N GLU A 111 13.64 -11.05 5.16
CA GLU A 111 13.07 -9.75 5.54
C GLU A 111 11.96 -9.89 6.57
N PHE A 112 11.30 -11.04 6.65
CA PHE A 112 10.18 -11.28 7.56
C PHE A 112 10.53 -12.27 8.68
N SER A 113 9.82 -12.13 9.80
CA SER A 113 9.89 -13.07 10.93
C SER A 113 8.52 -13.30 11.55
N GLU A 114 8.43 -14.33 12.40
CA GLU A 114 7.20 -14.69 13.10
C GLU A 114 6.64 -13.57 13.98
N GLU A 115 5.36 -13.70 14.27
CA GLU A 115 4.52 -12.72 14.97
C GLU A 115 4.98 -12.48 16.42
N ASP A 116 5.25 -11.21 16.79
CA ASP A 116 5.45 -10.80 18.21
C ASP A 116 4.98 -9.37 18.53
N GLY A 117 4.35 -8.70 17.57
CA GLY A 117 4.00 -7.28 17.67
C GLY A 117 2.50 -7.00 17.71
N GLU A 118 2.18 -5.71 17.83
CA GLU A 118 0.81 -5.22 17.64
C GLU A 118 0.51 -5.09 16.14
N ILE A 119 -0.75 -5.30 15.77
CA ILE A 119 -1.24 -5.17 14.40
C ILE A 119 -2.51 -4.32 14.38
N ILE A 120 -2.63 -3.45 13.38
CA ILE A 120 -3.83 -2.64 13.19
C ILE A 120 -5.04 -3.56 12.95
N LYS A 121 -6.17 -3.24 13.57
CA LYS A 121 -7.41 -4.00 13.34
C LYS A 121 -8.13 -3.43 12.13
N PRO A 122 -8.86 -4.26 11.36
CA PRO A 122 -9.71 -3.78 10.28
C PRO A 122 -10.73 -2.72 10.70
N ALA A 123 -11.20 -2.77 11.95
CA ALA A 123 -12.13 -1.78 12.49
C ALA A 123 -11.49 -0.39 12.65
N ASP A 124 -10.22 -0.32 13.05
CA ASP A 124 -9.50 0.94 13.25
C ASP A 124 -9.21 1.61 11.91
N ILE A 125 -8.82 0.83 10.88
CA ILE A 125 -8.71 1.31 9.50
C ILE A 125 -10.02 1.94 9.03
N ARG A 126 -11.15 1.24 9.23
CA ARG A 126 -12.47 1.75 8.82
C ARG A 126 -12.86 3.01 9.57
N TYR A 127 -12.60 3.07 10.88
CA TYR A 127 -12.84 4.25 11.69
C TYR A 127 -12.04 5.46 11.17
N ILE A 128 -10.75 5.28 10.87
CA ILE A 128 -9.89 6.32 10.31
C ILE A 128 -10.42 6.79 8.96
N MET A 129 -10.70 5.85 8.05
CA MET A 129 -11.23 6.16 6.72
C MET A 129 -12.58 6.88 6.77
N ASP A 130 -13.47 6.48 7.68
CA ASP A 130 -14.78 7.12 7.87
C ASP A 130 -14.62 8.59 8.30
N ILE A 131 -13.66 8.90 9.18
CA ILE A 131 -13.36 10.29 9.56
C ILE A 131 -12.80 11.06 8.36
N LEU A 132 -11.79 10.54 7.68
CA LEU A 132 -11.17 11.21 6.55
C LEU A 132 -12.14 11.45 5.39
N ASP A 133 -13.05 10.51 5.13
CA ASP A 133 -14.11 10.68 4.15
C ASP A 133 -15.12 11.74 4.58
N ARG A 134 -15.54 11.74 5.85
CA ARG A 134 -16.48 12.73 6.37
C ARG A 134 -15.92 14.15 6.32
N GLU A 135 -14.65 14.34 6.68
CA GLU A 135 -14.03 15.67 6.75
C GLU A 135 -13.55 16.16 5.37
N HIS A 136 -13.11 15.26 4.48
CA HIS A 136 -12.35 15.65 3.28
C HIS A 136 -12.79 14.99 1.96
N ASP A 137 -13.80 14.11 1.97
CA ASP A 137 -14.10 13.19 0.86
C ASP A 137 -12.83 12.37 0.45
N PHE A 138 -11.96 12.03 1.41
CA PHE A 138 -10.59 11.57 1.14
C PHE A 138 -10.50 10.43 0.12
N SER A 139 -11.22 9.32 0.33
CA SER A 139 -11.17 8.14 -0.55
C SER A 139 -11.64 8.46 -1.98
N LYS A 140 -12.61 9.37 -2.11
CA LYS A 140 -13.08 9.86 -3.41
C LYS A 140 -12.00 10.67 -4.13
N GLN A 141 -11.26 11.49 -3.41
CA GLN A 141 -10.20 12.32 -4.00
C GLN A 141 -8.94 11.52 -4.32
N VAL A 142 -8.50 10.67 -3.39
CA VAL A 142 -7.21 9.97 -3.45
C VAL A 142 -7.28 8.68 -4.26
N PHE A 143 -8.34 7.88 -4.10
CA PHE A 143 -8.47 6.58 -4.78
C PHE A 143 -9.23 6.69 -6.11
N CYS A 144 -10.13 7.68 -6.26
CA CYS A 144 -10.80 8.17 -7.47
C CYS A 144 -11.29 7.11 -8.50
N ASP A 145 -10.38 6.47 -9.23
CA ASP A 145 -10.69 5.62 -10.40
C ASP A 145 -10.57 4.12 -10.13
N SER A 146 -9.93 3.74 -9.02
CA SER A 146 -9.78 2.35 -8.60
C SER A 146 -9.86 2.24 -7.08
N PRO A 147 -10.57 1.24 -6.52
CA PRO A 147 -10.54 1.02 -5.09
C PRO A 147 -9.11 0.76 -4.63
N ALA A 148 -8.68 1.35 -3.51
CA ALA A 148 -7.43 1.00 -2.87
C ALA A 148 -7.51 -0.37 -2.19
N THR A 149 -6.40 -1.08 -2.11
CA THR A 149 -6.30 -2.35 -1.37
C THR A 149 -5.43 -2.14 -0.15
N ILE A 150 -6.00 -2.31 1.04
CA ILE A 150 -5.28 -2.17 2.32
C ILE A 150 -5.12 -3.57 2.90
N CYS A 151 -3.90 -4.07 2.89
CA CYS A 151 -3.53 -5.42 3.30
C CYS A 151 -2.91 -5.38 4.69
N ILE A 152 -3.51 -6.10 5.63
CA ILE A 152 -2.98 -6.32 6.98
C ILE A 152 -2.21 -7.64 6.95
N ILE A 153 -0.90 -7.58 7.19
CA ILE A 153 0.00 -8.72 7.11
C ILE A 153 0.48 -9.06 8.52
N ASN A 154 0.09 -10.24 8.99
CA ASN A 154 0.44 -10.71 10.32
C ASN A 154 1.89 -11.24 10.37
N ALA A 155 2.85 -10.33 10.27
CA ALA A 155 4.27 -10.62 10.33
C ALA A 155 5.08 -9.37 10.68
N LYS A 156 6.29 -9.56 11.22
CA LYS A 156 7.28 -8.49 11.29
C LYS A 156 8.05 -8.38 10.00
N HIS A 157 8.32 -7.15 9.59
CA HIS A 157 9.30 -6.86 8.56
C HIS A 157 10.51 -6.13 9.17
N LYS A 158 11.72 -6.55 8.80
CA LYS A 158 12.99 -6.13 9.45
C LYS A 158 13.22 -4.62 9.50
N ASN A 159 12.74 -3.90 8.49
CA ASN A 159 13.10 -2.49 8.26
C ASN A 159 11.89 -1.56 8.11
N SER A 160 10.65 -2.04 8.27
CA SER A 160 9.46 -1.19 8.08
C SER A 160 8.23 -1.75 8.79
N TYR A 161 7.29 -0.86 9.13
CA TYR A 161 5.97 -1.20 9.67
C TYR A 161 4.85 -1.10 8.63
N GLY A 162 5.14 -0.48 7.48
CA GLY A 162 4.19 -0.35 6.38
C GLY A 162 4.90 -0.07 5.07
N PHE A 163 4.15 -0.14 3.97
CA PHE A 163 4.59 0.43 2.71
C PHE A 163 3.40 0.65 1.77
N GLN A 164 3.46 1.72 0.98
CA GLN A 164 2.51 2.03 -0.07
C GLN A 164 3.09 1.69 -1.45
N THR A 165 2.37 0.89 -2.26
CA THR A 165 2.72 0.61 -3.66
C THR A 165 1.67 1.12 -4.63
N VAL A 166 2.14 1.50 -5.81
CA VAL A 166 1.30 1.96 -6.93
C VAL A 166 1.35 0.92 -8.04
N HIS A 167 0.23 0.23 -8.28
CA HIS A 167 0.10 -0.73 -9.38
C HIS A 167 -0.57 -0.05 -10.58
N ARG A 168 0.12 -0.02 -11.73
CA ARG A 168 -0.42 0.53 -12.98
C ARG A 168 -0.95 -0.59 -13.87
N TYR A 169 -2.22 -0.50 -14.23
CA TYR A 169 -2.85 -1.40 -15.20
C TYR A 169 -2.83 -0.80 -16.61
N TYR A 170 -3.18 -1.65 -17.57
CA TYR A 170 -3.46 -1.25 -18.95
C TYR A 170 -4.47 -0.08 -18.99
N GLN A 171 -4.25 0.87 -19.91
CA GLN A 171 -4.97 2.16 -20.02
C GLN A 171 -4.65 3.20 -18.92
N GLY A 172 -3.55 3.03 -18.18
CA GLY A 172 -3.08 4.04 -17.22
C GLY A 172 -3.91 4.10 -15.94
N ARG A 173 -4.75 3.10 -15.67
CA ARG A 173 -5.46 2.96 -14.39
C ARG A 173 -4.48 2.60 -13.30
N ILE A 174 -4.76 3.07 -12.09
CA ILE A 174 -3.85 2.94 -10.96
C ILE A 174 -4.60 2.42 -9.76
N ASN A 175 -4.04 1.41 -9.09
CA ASN A 175 -4.48 0.92 -7.80
C ASN A 175 -3.39 1.22 -6.78
N ILE A 176 -3.80 1.86 -5.70
CA ILE A 176 -2.96 2.06 -4.52
C ILE A 176 -3.12 0.83 -3.64
N CYS A 177 -2.01 0.18 -3.32
CA CYS A 177 -1.95 -0.84 -2.30
C CYS A 177 -1.20 -0.29 -1.09
N ILE A 178 -1.72 -0.58 0.10
CA ILE A 178 -1.06 -0.26 1.37
C ILE A 178 -0.87 -1.58 2.09
N TRP A 179 0.36 -1.87 2.48
CA TRP A 179 0.76 -3.09 3.18
C TRP A 179 1.12 -2.69 4.60
N LEU A 180 0.45 -3.25 5.61
CA LEU A 180 0.65 -2.92 7.01
C LEU A 180 1.15 -4.16 7.75
N TYR A 181 2.29 -4.03 8.42
CA TYR A 181 2.98 -5.09 9.15
C TYR A 181 2.77 -4.92 10.66
N GLN A 182 3.24 -5.90 11.43
CA GLN A 182 3.29 -5.77 12.88
C GLN A 182 4.30 -4.71 13.33
N ILE A 183 3.94 -3.91 14.32
CA ILE A 183 4.85 -3.01 15.03
C ILE A 183 5.48 -3.77 16.20
N TYR A 184 6.80 -3.71 16.30
CA TYR A 184 7.59 -4.40 17.32
C TYR A 184 8.68 -3.47 17.85
N GLY A 185 8.96 -3.56 19.15
CA GLY A 185 10.01 -2.77 19.79
C GLY A 185 9.69 -1.27 19.88
N GLY A 186 8.85 -0.88 20.85
CA GLY A 186 8.69 0.52 21.24
C GLY A 186 10.00 1.08 21.81
N GLY A 187 10.70 1.92 21.04
CA GLY A 187 11.79 2.73 21.55
C GLY A 187 11.25 3.78 22.53
N GLN A 188 12.02 4.11 23.57
CA GLN A 188 11.60 4.97 24.68
C GLN A 188 11.31 6.44 24.31
N ASP A 189 11.49 6.84 23.04
CA ASP A 189 11.43 8.25 22.62
C ASP A 189 10.31 8.58 21.62
N TYR A 190 9.61 7.58 21.04
CA TYR A 190 8.49 7.78 20.10
C TYR A 190 7.43 6.70 20.26
N GLU A 191 6.19 7.07 20.61
CA GLU A 191 5.05 6.15 20.64
C GLU A 191 4.51 5.91 19.23
N VAL A 192 5.24 5.14 18.43
CA VAL A 192 4.75 4.67 17.13
C VAL A 192 3.62 3.67 17.37
N ASN A 193 2.42 3.98 16.88
CA ASN A 193 1.25 3.10 16.96
C ASN A 193 0.78 2.66 15.58
N CYS A 194 -0.08 1.63 15.55
CA CYS A 194 -0.55 1.01 14.32
C CYS A 194 -1.30 1.98 13.41
N GLU A 195 -2.12 2.84 14.02
CA GLU A 195 -2.91 3.85 13.34
C GLU A 195 -2.04 4.96 12.75
N SER A 196 -0.99 5.39 13.44
CA SER A 196 -0.05 6.40 12.93
C SER A 196 0.70 5.89 11.70
N VAL A 197 1.09 4.61 11.69
CA VAL A 197 1.70 3.98 10.49
C VAL A 197 0.72 3.96 9.33
N PHE A 198 -0.54 3.58 9.57
CA PHE A 198 -1.54 3.60 8.50
C PHE A 198 -1.79 5.01 7.95
N LEU A 199 -1.88 6.02 8.81
CA LEU A 199 -2.01 7.43 8.40
C LEU A 199 -0.81 7.88 7.58
N HIS A 200 0.41 7.48 7.98
CA HIS A 200 1.63 7.73 7.22
C HIS A 200 1.53 7.18 5.78
N GLU A 201 1.12 5.93 5.61
CA GLU A 201 0.95 5.33 4.27
C GLU A 201 -0.18 6.01 3.47
N LEU A 202 -1.22 6.52 4.13
CA LEU A 202 -2.22 7.36 3.47
C LEU A 202 -1.65 8.71 3.01
N GLY A 203 -0.65 9.25 3.71
CA GLY A 203 0.11 10.42 3.28
C GLY A 203 0.90 10.16 1.98
N HIS A 204 1.54 8.99 1.84
CA HIS A 204 2.16 8.56 0.58
C HIS A 204 1.13 8.41 -0.55
N ALA A 205 -0.05 7.84 -0.26
CA ALA A 205 -1.15 7.74 -1.21
C ALA A 205 -1.65 9.11 -1.68
N LEU A 206 -1.79 10.07 -0.73
CA LEU A 206 -2.16 11.45 -1.00
C LEU A 206 -1.13 12.14 -1.90
N LEU A 207 0.15 12.02 -1.55
CA LEU A 207 1.25 12.57 -2.33
C LEU A 207 1.30 12.00 -3.75
N THR A 208 1.17 10.69 -3.88
CA THR A 208 1.08 10.02 -5.18
C THR A 208 -0.02 10.64 -6.02
N ARG A 209 -1.22 10.84 -5.45
CA ARG A 209 -2.34 11.45 -6.19
C ARG A 209 -2.05 12.89 -6.57
N PHE A 210 -1.49 13.67 -5.65
CA PHE A 210 -1.15 15.08 -5.86
C PHE A 210 -0.16 15.27 -7.02
N CYS A 211 0.85 14.41 -7.11
CA CYS A 211 1.78 14.34 -8.24
C CYS A 211 1.17 13.71 -9.50
N GLU A 212 -0.16 13.68 -9.63
CA GLU A 212 -0.90 13.05 -10.73
C GLU A 212 -0.54 11.58 -11.00
N ASN A 213 -0.14 10.87 -9.95
CA ASN A 213 0.42 9.54 -9.99
C ASN A 213 1.71 9.43 -10.81
N ALA A 214 2.52 10.48 -10.89
CA ALA A 214 3.93 10.41 -11.30
C ALA A 214 4.79 9.91 -10.12
N PRO A 215 6.10 9.64 -10.31
CA PRO A 215 7.01 9.47 -9.18
C PRO A 215 6.84 10.63 -8.18
N ALA A 216 6.68 10.28 -6.91
CA ALA A 216 6.47 11.25 -5.84
C ALA A 216 7.64 12.24 -5.83
N HIS A 217 7.30 13.52 -5.77
CA HIS A 217 8.23 14.62 -5.63
C HIS A 217 7.54 15.73 -4.85
N ILE A 218 8.35 16.60 -4.28
CA ILE A 218 7.84 17.75 -3.54
C ILE A 218 7.81 18.93 -4.50
N PRO A 219 6.66 19.55 -4.74
CA PRO A 219 6.60 20.75 -5.58
C PRO A 219 7.53 21.84 -5.05
N GLU A 220 8.21 22.53 -5.96
CA GLU A 220 9.25 23.51 -5.61
C GLU A 220 8.71 24.64 -4.72
N GLU A 221 7.45 25.02 -4.91
CA GLU A 221 6.75 26.03 -4.14
C GLU A 221 6.53 25.64 -2.66
N LEU A 222 6.53 24.35 -2.35
CA LEU A 222 6.36 23.86 -0.97
C LEU A 222 7.70 23.74 -0.24
N ILE A 223 8.82 23.62 -0.96
CA ILE A 223 10.17 23.47 -0.37
C ILE A 223 10.50 24.57 0.66
N PRO A 224 10.24 25.88 0.43
CA PRO A 224 10.51 26.92 1.41
C PRO A 224 9.71 26.75 2.72
N VAL A 225 8.46 26.29 2.62
CA VAL A 225 7.60 26.05 3.78
C VAL A 225 8.16 24.90 4.61
N LEU A 226 8.59 23.82 3.95
CA LEU A 226 9.22 22.66 4.58
C LEU A 226 10.56 23.02 5.23
N ALA A 227 11.42 23.74 4.52
CA ALA A 227 12.71 24.19 5.05
C ALA A 227 12.56 25.10 6.28
N SER A 228 11.48 25.89 6.36
CA SER A 228 11.18 26.72 7.53
C SER A 228 10.62 25.93 8.72
N SER A 229 10.03 24.76 8.47
CA SER A 229 9.35 23.93 9.47
C SER A 229 10.23 22.77 9.97
N TYR A 230 11.19 22.34 9.16
CA TYR A 230 12.10 21.22 9.42
C TYR A 230 13.57 21.63 9.21
N PRO A 231 14.28 22.01 10.28
CA PRO A 231 15.69 22.38 10.20
C PRO A 231 16.53 21.25 9.60
N GLY A 232 17.30 21.54 8.54
CA GLY A 232 18.12 20.53 7.84
C GLY A 232 17.42 19.86 6.65
N PHE A 233 16.17 20.22 6.33
CA PHE A 233 15.44 19.71 5.17
C PHE A 233 16.22 19.82 3.85
N ALA A 234 16.94 20.93 3.64
CA ALA A 234 17.69 21.16 2.41
C ALA A 234 18.92 20.24 2.24
N THR A 235 19.39 19.61 3.32
CA THR A 235 20.65 18.85 3.37
C THR A 235 20.47 17.34 3.43
N ILE A 236 19.23 16.85 3.58
CA ILE A 236 18.90 15.42 3.61
C ILE A 236 18.67 14.86 2.20
N SER A 237 18.62 13.53 2.08
CA SER A 237 18.37 12.86 0.80
C SER A 237 16.97 13.15 0.27
N GLU A 238 16.75 13.04 -1.05
CA GLU A 238 15.42 13.22 -1.65
C GLU A 238 14.38 12.24 -1.07
N HIS A 239 14.81 11.01 -0.74
CA HIS A 239 13.96 10.04 -0.05
C HIS A 239 13.49 10.57 1.30
N ASP A 240 14.43 11.03 2.14
CA ASP A 240 14.09 11.56 3.47
C ASP A 240 13.26 12.84 3.41
N LYS A 241 13.42 13.64 2.34
CA LYS A 241 12.56 14.81 2.11
C LYS A 241 11.12 14.38 1.86
N ILE A 242 10.90 13.35 1.04
CA ILE A 242 9.58 12.81 0.76
C ILE A 242 8.94 12.28 2.05
N GLU A 243 9.67 11.49 2.84
CA GLU A 243 9.19 11.00 4.14
C GLU A 243 8.83 12.16 5.07
N GLY A 244 9.70 13.17 5.21
CA GLY A 244 9.41 14.35 6.03
C GLY A 244 8.21 15.16 5.52
N PHE A 245 8.00 15.23 4.21
CA PHE A 245 6.83 15.88 3.63
C PHE A 245 5.55 15.11 3.95
N VAL A 246 5.58 13.79 3.82
CA VAL A 246 4.48 12.90 4.18
C VAL A 246 4.12 13.05 5.64
N GLU A 247 5.09 13.06 6.55
CA GLU A 247 4.84 13.29 7.98
C GLU A 247 4.12 14.62 8.24
N MET A 248 4.53 15.69 7.56
CA MET A 248 3.85 16.97 7.69
C MET A 248 2.42 16.95 7.13
N LEU A 249 2.18 16.26 6.01
CA LEU A 249 0.82 16.06 5.49
C LEU A 249 -0.04 15.27 6.48
N VAL A 250 0.53 14.27 7.13
CA VAL A 250 -0.15 13.41 8.12
C VAL A 250 -0.51 14.19 9.38
N VAL A 251 0.42 15.00 9.89
CA VAL A 251 0.13 15.95 10.99
C VAL A 251 -1.02 16.90 10.59
N GLY A 252 -0.99 17.42 9.37
CA GLY A 252 -2.06 18.28 8.85
C GLY A 252 -3.40 17.56 8.72
N MET A 253 -3.38 16.32 8.25
CA MET A 253 -4.54 15.43 8.11
C MET A 253 -5.20 15.11 9.44
N MET A 254 -4.42 14.93 10.50
CA MET A 254 -4.95 14.64 11.84
C MET A 254 -5.46 15.90 12.56
N SER A 255 -4.84 17.06 12.31
CA SER A 255 -5.08 18.29 13.06
C SER A 255 -6.53 18.76 13.00
N GLY A 256 -7.12 19.05 14.17
CA GLY A 256 -8.51 19.46 14.32
C GLY A 256 -9.54 18.34 14.14
N THR A 257 -9.10 17.08 14.09
CA THR A 257 -9.98 15.91 13.91
C THR A 257 -9.90 14.95 15.11
N GLU A 258 -10.79 13.95 15.14
CA GLU A 258 -10.75 12.86 16.13
C GLU A 258 -9.49 11.98 16.00
N LEU A 259 -8.68 12.18 14.95
CA LEU A 259 -7.45 11.44 14.69
C LEU A 259 -6.22 12.05 15.37
N GLU A 260 -6.31 13.25 15.97
CA GLU A 260 -5.18 13.87 16.69
C GLU A 260 -4.60 12.96 17.78
N LYS A 261 -5.41 12.08 18.37
CA LYS A 261 -4.99 11.08 19.37
C LYS A 261 -3.95 10.08 18.85
N TYR A 262 -3.81 9.94 17.53
CA TYR A 262 -2.84 9.05 16.89
C TYR A 262 -1.55 9.77 16.48
N ASN A 263 -1.46 11.09 16.70
CA ASN A 263 -0.29 11.87 16.31
C ASN A 263 0.93 11.45 17.15
N PRO A 264 1.98 10.87 16.53
CA PRO A 264 3.16 10.43 17.27
C PRO A 264 4.03 11.60 17.76
N PHE A 265 3.69 12.85 17.38
CA PHE A 265 4.45 14.05 17.72
C PHE A 265 3.72 14.92 18.76
N GLU A 266 3.79 14.54 20.03
CA GLU A 266 3.10 15.24 21.13
C GLU A 266 3.55 16.70 21.37
N LYS A 267 4.71 17.11 20.82
CA LYS A 267 5.37 18.41 21.10
C LYS A 267 5.56 19.30 19.86
N ILE A 268 4.75 19.11 18.82
CA ILE A 268 4.78 20.04 17.67
C ILE A 268 4.33 21.42 18.13
N LYS A 269 5.11 22.45 17.78
CA LYS A 269 4.73 23.84 18.09
C LYS A 269 3.45 24.21 17.34
N PRO A 270 2.52 24.97 17.94
CA PRO A 270 1.23 25.30 17.30
C PRO A 270 1.36 25.96 15.92
N ASP A 271 2.41 26.76 15.70
CA ASP A 271 2.68 27.41 14.41
C ASP A 271 3.14 26.42 13.32
N ILE A 272 3.83 25.35 13.70
CA ILE A 272 4.21 24.26 12.79
C ILE A 272 2.97 23.41 12.48
N GLN A 273 2.17 23.06 13.49
CA GLN A 273 0.93 22.31 13.30
C GLN A 273 -0.03 23.03 12.34
N LYS A 274 -0.18 24.35 12.51
CA LYS A 274 -0.99 25.17 11.60
C LYS A 274 -0.47 25.09 10.15
N ARG A 275 0.84 25.20 9.94
CA ARG A 275 1.44 25.09 8.60
C ARG A 275 1.20 23.71 7.98
N CYS A 276 1.31 22.64 8.76
CA CYS A 276 0.96 21.29 8.31
C CYS A 276 -0.50 21.20 7.86
N CYS A 277 -1.42 21.78 8.63
CA CYS A 277 -2.84 21.83 8.29
C CYS A 277 -3.08 22.62 6.99
N ASP A 278 -2.54 23.84 6.88
CA ASP A 278 -2.66 24.67 5.68
C ASP A 278 -2.14 23.95 4.42
N MET A 279 -1.03 23.22 4.57
CA MET A 279 -0.42 22.43 3.51
C MET A 279 -1.27 21.23 3.08
N PHE A 280 -1.80 20.46 4.04
CA PHE A 280 -2.71 19.37 3.76
C PHE A 280 -3.98 19.86 3.04
N GLN A 281 -4.58 20.97 3.50
CA GLN A 281 -5.74 21.57 2.85
C GLN A 281 -5.46 22.01 1.42
N HIS A 282 -4.30 22.64 1.20
CA HIS A 282 -3.86 23.01 -0.15
C HIS A 282 -3.74 21.78 -1.06
N VAL A 283 -3.05 20.72 -0.62
CA VAL A 283 -2.86 19.49 -1.40
C VAL A 283 -4.20 18.83 -1.75
N ILE A 284 -5.12 18.69 -0.78
CA ILE A 284 -6.45 18.12 -1.03
C ILE A 284 -7.26 18.97 -2.01
N GLN A 285 -7.16 20.29 -1.93
CA GLN A 285 -7.87 21.19 -2.83
C GLN A 285 -7.33 21.09 -4.26
N GLU A 286 -6.02 21.05 -4.44
CA GLU A 286 -5.39 20.84 -5.75
C GLU A 286 -5.82 19.50 -6.37
N ILE A 287 -5.84 18.41 -5.59
CA ILE A 287 -6.35 17.11 -6.06
C ILE A 287 -7.81 17.22 -6.51
N LYS A 288 -8.67 17.91 -5.75
CA LYS A 288 -10.08 18.13 -6.12
C LYS A 288 -10.20 18.84 -7.47
N GLU A 289 -9.38 19.86 -7.69
CA GLU A 289 -9.36 20.63 -8.94
C GLU A 289 -8.84 19.79 -10.12
N GLN A 290 -7.75 19.05 -9.93
CA GLN A 290 -7.22 18.11 -10.92
C GLN A 290 -8.28 17.06 -11.32
N ASN A 291 -8.98 16.48 -10.34
CA ASN A 291 -10.05 15.50 -10.56
C ASN A 291 -11.23 16.12 -11.34
N MET A 292 -11.63 17.35 -11.00
CA MET A 292 -12.68 18.07 -11.72
C MET A 292 -12.31 18.35 -13.18
N GLN A 293 -11.08 18.80 -13.43
CA GLN A 293 -10.59 19.05 -14.79
C GLN A 293 -10.55 17.76 -15.63
N LYS A 294 -10.17 16.61 -15.04
CA LYS A 294 -10.20 15.31 -15.71
C LYS A 294 -11.62 14.90 -16.12
N LEU A 295 -12.60 15.12 -15.26
CA LEU A 295 -14.02 14.85 -15.57
C LEU A 295 -14.54 15.73 -16.73
N ILE A 296 -14.18 17.01 -16.75
CA ILE A 296 -14.59 17.93 -17.83
C ILE A 296 -13.95 17.51 -19.16
N LYS A 297 -12.64 17.22 -19.17
CA LYS A 297 -11.92 16.77 -20.38
C LYS A 297 -12.42 15.42 -20.89
N GLY A 298 -12.80 14.51 -20.00
CA GLY A 298 -13.35 13.19 -20.36
C GLY A 298 -14.74 13.28 -20.99
N ARG A 299 -15.58 14.24 -20.58
CA ARG A 299 -16.92 14.46 -21.17
C ARG A 299 -16.89 15.03 -22.58
N ASN A 300 -15.85 15.81 -22.92
CA ASN A 300 -15.71 16.41 -24.26
C ASN A 300 -15.10 15.47 -25.31
N ARG A 301 -14.80 14.21 -24.95
CA ARG A 301 -14.23 13.19 -25.84
C ARG A 301 -15.21 12.05 -26.20
N ASN A 302 -16.43 12.10 -25.67
CA ASN A 302 -17.55 11.20 -25.98
C ASN A 302 -18.65 11.97 -26.71
#